data_AF-Q20036-F1
#
_entry.id   AF-Q20036-F1
#
_cell.length_a   1.000
_cell.length_b   1.000
_cell.length_c   1.000
_cell.angle_alpha   90.00
_cell.angle_beta   90.00
_cell.angle_gamma   90.00
#
_symmetry.space_group_name_H-M   'P 1'
#
loop_
_entity.id
_entity.type
_entity.pdbx_description
1 polymer ?
#
loop_
_entity_poly.entity_id
_entity_poly.type
_entity_poly.pdbx_seq_one_letter_code
_entity_poly.pdbx_strand_id
1 'polypeptide(L)'
;MFVFFLLFLTAVFAKDPQCPEGFSHVKRVPTARNNHTKDWCLGVFQFKNMGNRDRARSFCSYVNASLTIPENEHEIQVFSEIARAHGIEAPYAVDGQISPKCNGRINKVEIILRHRFNSTEEKGDCNIKNNLFLFDDVNSDTTFMLSHYKRRLPAAYMVHQADNGPIFRFAADCIVLKSGIVKANGTETRKNWGSLEFCVGKNAVQAYTDDEKPYGNDVEAVLCGRHPL
;
A
#
# COMPACT_ATOMS: atom_id res chain seq x y z
N MET A 1 28.88 51.61 -25.29
CA MET A 1 29.41 50.23 -25.39
C MET A 1 28.47 49.32 -24.61
N PHE A 2 27.48 48.71 -25.28
CA PHE A 2 26.56 47.77 -24.63
C PHE A 2 27.21 46.39 -24.61
N VAL A 3 27.67 45.97 -23.44
CA VAL A 3 28.20 44.62 -23.22
C VAL A 3 27.01 43.67 -23.16
N PHE A 4 26.73 43.00 -24.27
CA PHE A 4 25.83 41.86 -24.30
C PHE A 4 26.46 40.74 -23.47
N PHE A 5 26.07 40.64 -22.19
CA PHE A 5 26.22 39.41 -21.44
C PHE A 5 25.30 38.37 -22.09
N LEU A 6 25.83 37.66 -23.09
CA LEU A 6 25.34 36.35 -23.49
C LEU A 6 25.51 35.46 -22.25
N LEU A 7 24.49 35.48 -21.39
CA LEU A 7 24.22 34.41 -20.45
C LEU A 7 23.99 33.18 -21.31
N PHE A 8 25.08 32.47 -21.61
CA PHE A 8 25.03 31.06 -21.91
C PHE A 8 24.34 30.44 -20.69
N LEU A 9 23.00 30.34 -20.75
CA LEU A 9 22.30 29.27 -20.06
C LEU A 9 22.93 28.02 -20.63
N THR A 10 24.00 27.56 -19.99
CA THR A 10 24.35 26.16 -19.96
C THR A 10 23.04 25.51 -19.59
N ALA A 11 22.34 24.96 -20.60
CA ALA A 11 21.31 23.97 -20.38
C ALA A 11 22.03 22.93 -19.54
N VAL A 12 21.87 23.04 -18.23
CA VAL A 12 22.29 22.03 -17.28
C VAL A 12 21.52 20.85 -17.81
N PHE A 13 22.20 19.99 -18.56
CA PHE A 13 21.69 18.71 -18.98
C PHE A 13 21.42 18.01 -17.65
N ALA A 14 20.20 18.19 -17.15
CA ALA A 14 19.75 17.58 -15.92
C ALA A 14 19.90 16.10 -16.18
N LYS A 15 20.92 15.49 -15.57
CA LYS A 15 21.18 14.07 -15.67
C LYS A 15 19.86 13.37 -15.37
N ASP A 16 19.46 12.44 -16.22
CA ASP A 16 18.20 11.72 -16.03
C ASP A 16 18.16 11.18 -14.59
N PRO A 17 17.03 11.34 -13.88
CA PRO A 17 16.91 10.95 -12.48
C PRO A 17 17.29 9.48 -12.31
N GLN A 18 18.30 9.23 -11.48
CA GLN A 18 18.87 7.91 -11.29
C GLN A 18 18.31 7.27 -10.03
N CYS A 19 17.73 6.07 -10.16
CA CYS A 19 17.32 5.30 -8.99
C CYS A 19 18.48 4.51 -8.39
N PRO A 20 18.50 4.30 -7.07
CA PRO A 20 19.45 3.40 -6.44
C PRO A 20 19.24 1.96 -6.91
N GLU A 21 20.24 1.11 -6.70
CA GLU A 21 20.17 -0.32 -7.01
C GLU A 21 18.95 -0.98 -6.36
N GLY A 22 18.29 -1.85 -7.11
CA GLY A 22 17.05 -2.53 -6.67
C GLY A 22 15.78 -1.70 -6.85
N PHE A 23 15.87 -0.46 -7.33
CA PHE A 23 14.71 0.38 -7.63
C PHE A 23 14.65 0.73 -9.12
N SER A 24 13.42 0.86 -9.64
CA SER A 24 13.14 1.31 -11.01
C SER A 24 12.49 2.69 -11.00
N HIS A 25 12.92 3.55 -11.91
CA HIS A 25 12.36 4.89 -12.09
C HIS A 25 10.96 4.81 -12.69
N VAL A 26 10.06 5.63 -12.14
CA VAL A 26 8.72 5.88 -12.69
C VAL A 26 8.45 7.38 -12.70
N LYS A 27 7.75 7.83 -13.74
CA LYS A 27 7.28 9.22 -13.84
C LYS A 27 5.88 9.34 -13.25
N ARG A 28 5.70 10.38 -12.45
CA ARG A 28 4.44 10.75 -11.81
C ARG A 28 3.88 12.03 -12.39
N VAL A 29 2.56 12.14 -12.35
CA VAL A 29 1.88 13.43 -12.55
C VAL A 29 1.95 14.17 -11.23
N PRO A 30 2.64 15.34 -11.14
CA PRO A 30 2.73 16.07 -9.89
C PRO A 30 1.36 16.64 -9.50
N THR A 31 0.86 16.24 -8.33
CA THR A 31 -0.38 16.71 -7.72
C THR A 31 -0.10 17.29 -6.32
N ALA A 32 -1.06 17.99 -5.74
CA ALA A 32 -0.93 18.42 -4.35
C ALA A 32 -0.88 17.23 -3.36
N ARG A 33 -1.44 16.07 -3.71
CA ARG A 33 -1.50 14.88 -2.85
C ARG A 33 -0.19 14.12 -2.78
N ASN A 34 0.57 14.08 -3.89
CA ASN A 34 1.91 13.49 -3.93
C ASN A 34 3.03 14.52 -3.72
N ASN A 35 2.70 15.68 -3.12
CA ASN A 35 3.65 16.76 -2.86
C ASN A 35 4.42 17.23 -4.12
N HIS A 36 3.74 17.23 -5.27
CA HIS A 36 4.31 17.57 -6.57
C HIS A 36 5.49 16.70 -7.00
N THR A 37 5.56 15.45 -6.52
CA THR A 37 6.57 14.48 -6.93
C THR A 37 6.42 14.14 -8.41
N LYS A 38 7.50 14.33 -9.17
CA LYS A 38 7.55 14.03 -10.62
C LYS A 38 8.26 12.71 -10.92
N ASP A 39 9.28 12.43 -10.11
CA ASP A 39 10.17 11.30 -10.30
C ASP A 39 10.18 10.49 -9.02
N TRP A 40 9.99 9.19 -9.18
CA TRP A 40 9.92 8.26 -8.07
C TRP A 40 10.65 6.97 -8.43
N CYS A 41 11.12 6.28 -7.41
CA CYS A 41 11.84 5.03 -7.53
C CYS A 41 11.04 3.97 -6.78
N LEU A 42 10.58 2.94 -7.48
CA LEU A 42 9.84 1.80 -6.91
C LEU A 42 10.75 0.57 -6.82
N GLY A 43 10.73 -0.09 -5.67
CA GLY A 43 11.45 -1.34 -5.43
C GLY A 43 10.56 -2.39 -4.80
N VAL A 44 10.72 -3.64 -5.23
CA VAL A 44 9.97 -4.79 -4.71
C VAL A 44 10.94 -5.73 -4.02
N PHE A 45 10.66 -6.04 -2.76
CA PHE A 45 11.59 -6.81 -1.93
C PHE A 45 10.87 -7.97 -1.26
N GLN A 46 11.53 -9.12 -1.18
CA GLN A 46 10.97 -10.32 -0.58
C GLN A 46 11.66 -10.64 0.76
N PHE A 47 10.89 -10.62 1.84
CA PHE A 47 11.32 -10.96 3.19
C PHE A 47 10.16 -11.60 3.97
N LYS A 48 10.47 -12.46 4.94
CA LYS A 48 9.43 -13.11 5.74
C LYS A 48 8.58 -12.10 6.51
N ASN A 49 7.28 -12.36 6.61
CA ASN A 49 6.33 -11.62 7.44
C ASN A 49 6.20 -10.11 7.11
N MET A 50 6.28 -9.72 5.83
CA MET A 50 5.99 -8.35 5.39
C MET A 50 4.53 -7.94 5.56
N GLY A 51 3.62 -8.87 5.89
CA GLY A 51 2.26 -8.53 6.29
C GLY A 51 2.18 -7.78 7.61
N ASN A 52 3.23 -7.92 8.45
CA ASN A 52 3.40 -7.06 9.60
C ASN A 52 3.84 -5.67 9.15
N ARG A 53 2.99 -4.68 9.40
CA ARG A 53 3.15 -3.30 8.93
C ARG A 53 4.42 -2.64 9.45
N ASP A 54 4.71 -2.79 10.75
CA ASP A 54 5.90 -2.20 11.36
C ASP A 54 7.18 -2.83 10.80
N ARG A 55 7.15 -4.14 10.53
CA ARG A 55 8.25 -4.84 9.88
C ARG A 55 8.46 -4.38 8.45
N ALA A 56 7.39 -4.26 7.66
CA ALA A 56 7.45 -3.75 6.30
C ALA A 56 7.98 -2.31 6.26
N ARG A 57 7.54 -1.47 7.21
CA ARG A 57 8.01 -0.08 7.34
C ARG A 57 9.50 -0.05 7.66
N SER A 58 9.90 -0.84 8.65
CA SER A 58 11.30 -0.97 9.06
C SER A 58 12.18 -1.42 7.90
N PHE A 59 11.70 -2.37 7.08
CA PHE A 59 12.42 -2.80 5.89
C PHE A 59 12.57 -1.67 4.86
N CYS A 60 11.48 -0.98 4.51
CA CYS A 60 11.59 0.15 3.58
C CYS A 60 12.54 1.23 4.11
N SER A 61 12.48 1.56 5.41
CA SER A 61 13.41 2.51 6.02
C SER A 61 14.87 2.04 5.95
N TYR A 62 15.12 0.73 6.10
CA TYR A 62 16.47 0.16 5.94
C TYR A 62 17.05 0.40 4.54
N VAL A 63 16.22 0.33 3.49
CA VAL A 63 16.63 0.67 2.11
C VAL A 63 16.45 2.16 1.77
N ASN A 64 16.36 3.02 2.79
CA ASN A 64 16.13 4.46 2.71
C ASN A 64 14.96 4.83 1.79
N ALA A 65 13.84 4.14 2.02
CA ALA A 65 12.57 4.29 1.32
C ALA A 65 11.40 4.30 2.32
N SER A 66 10.21 4.58 1.80
CA SER A 66 8.95 4.47 2.54
C SER A 66 8.10 3.33 1.96
N LEU A 67 7.18 2.80 2.76
CA LEU A 67 6.09 2.02 2.19
C LEU A 67 5.34 2.90 1.21
N THR A 68 5.13 2.43 -0.01
CA THR A 68 4.49 3.22 -1.07
C THR A 68 3.33 2.47 -1.67
N ILE A 69 2.54 3.15 -2.48
CA ILE A 69 1.38 2.60 -3.16
C ILE A 69 1.36 3.12 -4.60
N PRO A 70 1.02 2.29 -5.61
CA PRO A 70 1.03 2.74 -7.00
C PRO A 70 0.02 3.87 -7.25
N GLU A 71 0.41 4.91 -7.98
CA GLU A 71 -0.47 6.06 -8.28
C GLU A 71 -1.19 5.96 -9.62
N ASN A 72 -0.81 5.00 -10.46
CA ASN A 72 -1.35 4.84 -11.80
C ASN A 72 -1.08 3.44 -12.36
N GLU A 73 -1.68 3.15 -13.52
CA GLU A 73 -1.58 1.83 -14.17
C GLU A 73 -0.16 1.54 -14.66
N HIS A 74 0.60 2.57 -15.04
CA HIS A 74 1.99 2.40 -15.45
C HIS A 74 2.88 1.97 -14.28
N GLU A 75 2.74 2.57 -13.10
CA GLU A 75 3.45 2.13 -11.90
C GLU A 75 3.12 0.69 -11.54
N ILE A 76 1.85 0.32 -11.67
CA ILE A 76 1.38 -1.05 -11.48
C ILE A 76 2.08 -2.04 -12.45
N GLN A 77 2.23 -1.66 -13.73
CA GLN A 77 2.92 -2.47 -14.73
C GLN A 77 4.42 -2.62 -14.41
N VAL A 78 5.11 -1.51 -14.12
CA VAL A 78 6.53 -1.49 -13.76
C VAL A 78 6.80 -2.37 -12.54
N PHE A 79 6.02 -2.18 -11.47
CA PHE A 79 6.09 -3.02 -10.27
C PHE A 79 5.89 -4.51 -10.60
N SER A 80 4.93 -4.84 -11.46
CA SER A 80 4.62 -6.23 -11.81
C SER A 80 5.72 -6.88 -12.64
N GLU A 81 6.40 -6.12 -13.50
CA GLU A 81 7.55 -6.58 -14.26
C GLU A 81 8.75 -6.87 -13.36
N ILE A 82 9.03 -5.98 -12.39
CA ILE A 82 10.08 -6.19 -11.38
C ILE A 82 9.78 -7.45 -10.58
N ALA A 83 8.57 -7.57 -10.02
CA ALA A 83 8.18 -8.74 -9.23
C ALA A 83 8.35 -10.03 -10.04
N ARG A 84 7.92 -10.05 -11.31
CA ARG A 84 8.07 -11.21 -12.20
C ARG A 84 9.54 -11.54 -12.47
N ALA A 85 10.36 -10.54 -12.80
CA ALA A 85 11.78 -10.75 -13.11
C ALA A 85 12.54 -11.35 -11.93
N HIS A 86 12.12 -11.06 -10.70
CA HIS A 86 12.71 -11.56 -9.46
C HIS A 86 11.99 -12.79 -8.86
N GLY A 87 10.95 -13.31 -9.51
CA GLY A 87 10.17 -14.44 -8.98
C GLY A 87 9.47 -14.14 -7.66
N ILE A 88 9.15 -12.87 -7.40
CA ILE A 88 8.45 -12.42 -6.19
C ILE A 88 6.95 -12.58 -6.43
N GLU A 89 6.29 -13.32 -5.54
CA GLU A 89 4.85 -13.58 -5.63
C GLU A 89 4.03 -12.66 -4.73
N ALA A 90 2.77 -12.48 -5.11
CA ALA A 90 1.80 -11.77 -4.31
C ALA A 90 1.35 -12.62 -3.11
N PRO A 91 0.82 -12.02 -2.02
CA PRO A 91 0.52 -10.60 -1.87
C PRO A 91 1.73 -9.71 -1.53
N TYR A 92 1.61 -8.43 -1.87
CA TYR A 92 2.64 -7.42 -1.60
C TYR A 92 2.12 -6.40 -0.60
N ALA A 93 2.84 -6.20 0.49
CA ALA A 93 2.58 -5.11 1.43
C ALA A 93 2.83 -3.77 0.72
N VAL A 94 1.86 -2.86 0.81
CA VAL A 94 1.93 -1.50 0.27
C VAL A 94 1.48 -0.51 1.32
N ASP A 95 1.60 0.79 1.04
CA ASP A 95 1.08 1.82 1.92
C ASP A 95 -0.44 1.76 2.12
N GLY A 96 -0.92 2.19 3.29
CA GLY A 96 -2.34 2.24 3.64
C GLY A 96 -2.73 1.30 4.78
N GLN A 97 -3.22 1.88 5.87
CA GLN A 97 -3.84 1.18 7.00
C GLN A 97 -5.15 1.87 7.40
N ILE A 98 -6.23 1.14 7.67
CA ILE A 98 -7.46 1.74 8.18
C ILE A 98 -7.16 2.53 9.45
N SER A 99 -7.60 3.79 9.50
CA SER A 99 -7.34 4.64 10.65
C SER A 99 -7.95 4.04 11.92
N PRO A 100 -7.30 4.15 13.10
CA PRO A 100 -7.85 3.60 14.35
C PRO A 100 -9.29 4.05 14.64
N LYS A 101 -9.59 5.32 14.33
CA LYS A 101 -10.93 5.91 14.42
C LYS A 101 -11.94 5.15 13.54
N CYS A 102 -11.59 4.91 12.28
CA CYS A 102 -12.48 4.24 11.35
C CYS A 102 -12.58 2.74 11.62
N ASN A 103 -11.51 2.10 12.08
CA ASN A 103 -11.57 0.71 12.53
C ASN A 103 -12.52 0.56 13.73
N GLY A 104 -12.47 1.45 14.71
CA GLY A 104 -13.44 1.48 15.82
C GLY A 104 -14.89 1.65 15.36
N ARG A 105 -15.13 2.53 14.37
CA ARG A 105 -16.46 2.73 13.78
C ARG A 105 -16.95 1.48 13.05
N ILE A 106 -16.09 0.90 12.21
CA ILE A 106 -16.37 -0.31 11.46
C ILE A 106 -16.78 -1.43 12.42
N ASN A 107 -15.98 -1.67 13.47
CA ASN A 107 -16.30 -2.65 14.51
C ASN A 107 -17.66 -2.38 15.18
N LYS A 108 -17.96 -1.11 15.50
CA LYS A 108 -19.27 -0.74 16.06
C LYS A 108 -20.42 -1.05 15.09
N VAL A 109 -20.29 -0.68 13.82
CA VAL A 109 -21.35 -0.84 12.81
C VAL A 109 -21.58 -2.32 12.51
N GLU A 110 -20.52 -3.05 12.15
CA GLU A 110 -20.62 -4.44 11.69
C GLU A 110 -20.94 -5.42 12.80
N ILE A 111 -20.41 -5.18 13.99
CA ILE A 111 -20.51 -6.16 15.08
C ILE A 111 -21.55 -5.75 16.12
N ILE A 112 -21.48 -4.53 16.66
CA ILE A 112 -22.38 -4.09 17.73
C ILE A 112 -23.79 -3.84 17.17
N LEU A 113 -23.87 -3.09 16.07
CA LEU A 113 -25.15 -2.76 15.43
C LEU A 113 -25.61 -3.84 14.44
N ARG A 114 -24.77 -4.85 14.17
CA ARG A 114 -25.05 -5.94 13.22
C ARG A 114 -25.45 -5.45 11.83
N HIS A 115 -24.92 -4.30 11.43
CA HIS A 115 -25.16 -3.68 10.13
C HIS A 115 -23.90 -3.71 9.28
N ARG A 116 -24.03 -3.97 7.98
CA ARG A 116 -22.84 -3.96 7.12
C ARG A 116 -22.31 -2.54 6.97
N PHE A 117 -21.01 -2.37 7.19
CA PHE A 117 -20.33 -1.10 6.96
C PHE A 117 -20.11 -0.94 5.46
N ASN A 118 -20.56 0.19 4.93
CA ASN A 118 -20.35 0.53 3.54
C ASN A 118 -19.41 1.72 3.43
N SER A 119 -18.13 1.44 3.18
CA SER A 119 -17.08 2.46 3.06
C SER A 119 -17.33 3.46 1.93
N THR A 120 -18.17 3.13 0.95
CA THR A 120 -18.48 4.03 -0.18
C THR A 120 -19.66 4.96 0.09
N GLU A 121 -20.59 4.54 0.96
CA GLU A 121 -21.81 5.29 1.33
C GLU A 121 -21.67 6.02 2.68
N GLU A 122 -20.65 5.69 3.46
CA GLU A 122 -20.38 6.30 4.75
C GLU A 122 -20.25 7.82 4.63
N LYS A 123 -20.82 8.56 5.59
CA LYS A 123 -20.71 10.03 5.62
C LYS A 123 -19.52 10.43 6.49
N GLY A 124 -18.75 11.41 6.03
CA GLY A 124 -17.62 11.96 6.78
C GLY A 124 -16.34 11.13 6.66
N ASP A 125 -15.51 11.15 7.71
CA ASP A 125 -14.10 10.71 7.66
C ASP A 125 -13.91 9.27 7.19
N CYS A 126 -14.82 8.36 7.55
CA CYS A 126 -14.67 6.93 7.25
C CYS A 126 -15.24 6.52 5.89
N ASN A 127 -15.52 7.50 5.04
CA ASN A 127 -15.71 7.24 3.61
C ASN A 127 -14.35 6.91 2.97
N ILE A 128 -14.35 5.96 2.03
CA ILE A 128 -13.14 5.53 1.32
C ILE A 128 -12.43 6.64 0.54
N LYS A 129 -13.16 7.71 0.19
CA LYS A 129 -12.61 8.89 -0.51
C LYS A 129 -12.02 9.94 0.45
N ASN A 130 -12.17 9.74 1.76
CA ASN A 130 -11.76 10.66 2.81
C ASN A 130 -10.62 10.05 3.64
N ASN A 131 -10.73 10.05 4.97
CA ASN A 131 -9.68 9.66 5.93
C ASN A 131 -9.85 8.22 6.44
N LEU A 132 -10.42 7.34 5.61
CA LEU A 132 -10.61 5.93 5.98
C LEU A 132 -9.27 5.24 6.23
N PHE A 133 -8.28 5.54 5.39
CA PHE A 133 -6.92 5.03 5.51
C PHE A 133 -5.96 6.12 5.96
N LEU A 134 -4.94 5.71 6.70
CA LEU A 134 -3.71 6.44 6.96
C LEU A 134 -2.63 5.91 6.03
N PHE A 135 -1.82 6.82 5.51
CA PHE A 135 -0.71 6.54 4.62
C PHE A 135 0.55 7.15 5.23
N ASP A 136 1.64 6.40 5.20
CA ASP A 136 2.93 6.82 5.76
C ASP A 136 3.71 7.68 4.75
N ASP A 137 3.54 7.44 3.44
CA ASP A 137 4.23 8.17 2.38
C ASP A 137 3.48 9.44 1.99
N VAL A 138 4.04 10.58 2.39
CA VAL A 138 3.54 11.93 2.04
C VAL A 138 3.69 12.27 0.55
N ASN A 139 4.39 11.44 -0.22
CA ASN A 139 4.62 11.63 -1.65
C ASN A 139 3.77 10.69 -2.52
N SER A 140 2.72 10.08 -1.95
CA SER A 140 1.83 9.15 -2.67
C SER A 140 0.42 9.72 -2.85
N ASP A 141 -0.04 9.86 -4.10
CA ASP A 141 -1.44 10.13 -4.43
C ASP A 141 -2.25 8.82 -4.49
N THR A 142 -3.02 8.59 -3.44
CA THR A 142 -3.76 7.33 -3.23
C THR A 142 -5.05 7.23 -4.03
N THR A 143 -5.43 8.29 -4.75
CA THR A 143 -6.72 8.39 -5.46
C THR A 143 -6.96 7.24 -6.42
N PHE A 144 -5.92 6.88 -7.18
CA PHE A 144 -5.97 5.81 -8.15
C PHE A 144 -6.30 4.47 -7.50
N MET A 145 -5.53 4.05 -6.49
CA MET A 145 -5.77 2.79 -5.80
C MET A 145 -7.10 2.77 -5.05
N LEU A 146 -7.47 3.88 -4.41
CA LEU A 146 -8.74 3.97 -3.69
C LEU A 146 -9.96 3.92 -4.61
N SER A 147 -9.85 4.40 -5.86
CA SER A 147 -10.93 4.32 -6.85
C SER A 147 -11.30 2.88 -7.28
N HIS A 148 -10.40 1.92 -7.05
CA HIS A 148 -10.60 0.51 -7.42
C HIS A 148 -11.39 -0.28 -6.37
N TYR A 149 -11.63 0.27 -5.18
CA TYR A 149 -12.51 -0.33 -4.18
C TYR A 149 -13.97 0.05 -4.44
N LYS A 150 -14.59 -0.63 -5.40
CA LYS A 150 -15.91 -0.23 -5.96
C LYS A 150 -17.11 -0.30 -5.03
N ARG A 151 -17.12 -1.12 -3.99
CA ARG A 151 -18.34 -1.34 -3.17
C ARG A 151 -18.08 -1.61 -1.70
N ARG A 152 -17.03 -2.36 -1.36
CA ARG A 152 -16.75 -2.74 0.02
C ARG A 152 -15.27 -3.02 0.18
N LEU A 153 -14.69 -2.51 1.25
CA LEU A 153 -13.43 -3.07 1.74
C LEU A 153 -13.70 -4.50 2.23
N PRO A 154 -12.94 -5.50 1.77
CA PRO A 154 -12.99 -6.83 2.34
C PRO A 154 -12.23 -6.81 3.66
N ALA A 155 -12.75 -6.12 4.67
CA ALA A 155 -12.22 -6.28 6.00
C ALA A 155 -12.64 -7.68 6.48
N ALA A 156 -11.66 -8.56 6.65
CA ALA A 156 -11.84 -9.82 7.36
C ALA A 156 -11.81 -9.48 8.84
N TYR A 157 -12.78 -9.98 9.61
CA TYR A 157 -12.81 -9.78 11.05
C TYR A 157 -12.75 -11.13 11.73
N MET A 158 -11.99 -11.18 12.80
CA MET A 158 -11.97 -12.30 13.72
C MET A 158 -12.45 -11.86 15.08
N VAL A 159 -13.10 -12.78 15.75
CA VAL A 159 -13.60 -12.63 17.10
C VAL A 159 -13.05 -13.81 17.88
N HIS A 160 -12.15 -13.55 18.82
CA HIS A 160 -11.65 -14.55 19.75
C HIS A 160 -12.21 -14.24 21.14
N GLN A 161 -12.93 -15.19 21.73
CA GLN A 161 -13.44 -15.05 23.08
C GLN A 161 -12.50 -15.77 24.03
N ALA A 162 -11.86 -15.03 24.94
CA ALA A 162 -11.12 -15.66 26.02
C ALA A 162 -12.09 -16.35 27.00
N ASP A 163 -11.66 -17.46 27.58
CA ASP A 163 -12.44 -18.21 28.57
C ASP A 163 -12.88 -17.30 29.73
N ASN A 164 -14.20 -17.16 29.92
CA ASN A 164 -14.80 -16.25 30.89
C ASN A 164 -14.29 -14.80 30.81
N GLY A 165 -13.74 -14.41 29.65
CA GLY A 165 -13.00 -13.18 29.45
C GLY A 165 -13.61 -12.25 28.40
N PRO A 166 -12.91 -11.17 28.07
CA PRO A 166 -13.36 -10.24 27.05
C PRO A 166 -13.33 -10.91 25.66
N ILE A 167 -14.09 -10.31 24.75
CA ILE A 167 -14.08 -10.67 23.34
C ILE A 167 -13.04 -9.80 22.63
N PHE A 168 -11.94 -10.42 22.19
CA PHE A 168 -10.90 -9.82 21.37
C PHE A 168 -11.32 -9.82 19.90
N ARG A 169 -10.99 -8.73 19.20
CA ARG A 169 -11.35 -8.57 17.80
C ARG A 169 -10.19 -8.04 16.99
N PHE A 170 -10.03 -8.64 15.83
CA PHE A 170 -8.95 -8.34 14.90
C PHE A 170 -9.56 -8.07 13.54
N ALA A 171 -9.14 -6.99 12.89
CA ALA A 171 -9.57 -6.64 11.56
C ALA A 171 -8.37 -6.65 10.62
N ALA A 172 -8.60 -7.13 9.40
CA ALA A 172 -7.68 -6.92 8.30
C ALA A 172 -7.78 -5.44 7.89
N ASP A 173 -6.74 -4.68 8.24
CA ASP A 173 -6.74 -3.22 8.16
C ASP A 173 -5.65 -2.66 7.25
N CYS A 174 -4.69 -3.48 6.83
CA CYS A 174 -3.56 -3.04 6.00
C CYS A 174 -3.77 -3.41 4.54
N ILE A 175 -3.52 -2.48 3.63
CA ILE A 175 -3.64 -2.71 2.20
C ILE A 175 -2.52 -3.64 1.73
N VAL A 176 -2.89 -4.65 0.96
CA VAL A 176 -1.97 -5.47 0.18
C VAL A 176 -2.41 -5.51 -1.28
N LEU A 177 -1.45 -5.67 -2.17
CA LEU A 177 -1.69 -5.94 -3.59
C LEU A 177 -1.76 -7.44 -3.82
N LYS A 178 -2.80 -7.92 -4.53
CA LYS A 178 -3.06 -9.35 -4.78
C LYS A 178 -2.49 -9.86 -6.11
N SER A 179 -2.40 -11.18 -6.23
CA SER A 179 -2.04 -11.86 -7.48
C SER A 179 -3.07 -11.56 -8.58
N GLY A 180 -2.59 -11.28 -9.79
CA GLY A 180 -3.43 -11.01 -10.96
C GLY A 180 -3.28 -9.60 -11.54
N ILE A 181 -2.49 -8.74 -10.92
CA ILE A 181 -2.21 -7.40 -11.44
C ILE A 181 -1.67 -7.47 -12.88
N VAL A 182 -0.76 -8.41 -13.17
CA VAL A 182 -0.40 -8.81 -14.53
C VAL A 182 -0.08 -10.31 -14.54
N LYS A 183 -0.73 -11.11 -15.39
CA LYS A 183 -0.36 -12.53 -15.56
C LYS A 183 1.07 -12.67 -16.09
N ALA A 184 1.68 -13.84 -15.91
CA ALA A 184 3.02 -14.15 -16.46
C ALA A 184 3.12 -13.90 -17.99
N ASN A 185 2.01 -13.98 -18.72
CA ASN A 185 1.91 -13.70 -20.15
C ASN A 185 1.57 -12.24 -20.49
N GLY A 186 1.63 -11.31 -19.53
CA GLY A 186 1.31 -9.89 -19.75
C GLY A 186 -0.18 -9.53 -19.76
N THR A 187 -1.11 -10.48 -19.64
CA THR A 187 -2.54 -10.16 -19.64
C THR A 187 -3.02 -9.67 -18.26
N GLU A 188 -3.67 -8.52 -18.23
CA GLU A 188 -4.29 -7.94 -17.03
C GLU A 188 -5.36 -8.90 -16.47
N THR A 189 -5.39 -9.13 -15.16
CA THR A 189 -6.53 -9.78 -14.51
C THR A 189 -7.15 -8.91 -13.43
N ARG A 190 -8.48 -8.99 -13.31
CA ARG A 190 -9.35 -8.44 -12.26
C ARG A 190 -8.96 -7.04 -11.74
N LYS A 191 -9.79 -6.05 -12.03
CA LYS A 191 -9.73 -4.64 -11.56
C LYS A 191 -9.77 -4.41 -10.04
N ASN A 192 -9.63 -5.45 -9.22
CA ASN A 192 -9.54 -5.34 -7.76
C ASN A 192 -8.10 -5.72 -7.34
N TRP A 193 -7.16 -4.81 -7.57
CA TRP A 193 -5.75 -5.04 -7.26
C TRP A 193 -5.46 -5.11 -5.76
N GLY A 194 -6.27 -4.42 -4.95
CA GLY A 194 -6.10 -4.33 -3.51
C GLY A 194 -6.97 -5.31 -2.71
N SER A 195 -6.45 -5.74 -1.57
CA SER A 195 -7.15 -6.41 -0.48
C SER A 195 -6.68 -5.86 0.85
N LEU A 196 -7.34 -6.26 1.94
CA LEU A 196 -6.83 -6.04 3.28
C LEU A 196 -6.26 -7.32 3.87
N GLU A 197 -5.21 -7.16 4.68
CA GLU A 197 -4.61 -8.18 5.55
C GLU A 197 -4.42 -7.62 6.97
N PHE A 198 -4.18 -8.52 7.92
CA PHE A 198 -3.91 -8.16 9.30
C PHE A 198 -2.55 -7.47 9.42
N CYS A 199 -2.55 -6.21 9.86
CA CYS A 199 -1.34 -5.39 10.01
C CYS A 199 -0.29 -5.97 10.97
N VAL A 200 -0.67 -6.91 11.84
CA VAL A 200 0.26 -7.59 12.75
C VAL A 200 0.98 -8.77 12.08
N GLY A 201 0.53 -9.17 10.88
CA GLY A 201 0.98 -10.37 10.18
C GLY A 201 0.25 -11.64 10.62
N LYS A 202 0.20 -12.62 9.73
CA LYS A 202 -0.50 -13.89 9.92
C LYS A 202 -0.02 -14.67 11.16
N ASN A 203 1.28 -14.69 11.42
CA ASN A 203 1.83 -15.40 12.58
C ASN A 203 1.38 -14.81 13.92
N ALA A 204 1.27 -13.48 14.00
CA ALA A 204 0.79 -12.82 15.22
C ALA A 204 -0.70 -13.10 15.43
N VAL A 205 -1.49 -13.06 14.36
CA VAL A 205 -2.90 -13.48 14.39
C VAL A 205 -3.04 -14.89 14.94
N GLN A 206 -2.25 -15.85 14.42
CA GLN A 206 -2.29 -17.23 14.86
C GLN A 206 -2.06 -17.37 16.36
N ALA A 207 -1.05 -16.65 16.87
CA ALA A 207 -0.72 -16.63 18.29
C ALA A 207 -1.81 -16.00 19.17
N TYR A 208 -2.67 -15.13 18.61
CA TYR A 208 -3.77 -14.52 19.35
C TYR A 208 -5.05 -15.35 19.35
N THR A 209 -5.22 -16.24 18.38
CA THR A 209 -6.47 -16.98 18.22
C THR A 209 -6.37 -18.44 18.62
N ASP A 210 -5.16 -18.96 18.84
CA ASP A 210 -4.87 -20.39 19.02
C ASP A 210 -5.51 -21.26 17.92
N ASP A 211 -5.71 -20.69 16.72
CA ASP A 211 -6.36 -21.38 15.60
C ASP A 211 -5.29 -22.15 14.82
N GLU A 212 -5.50 -23.45 14.63
CA GLU A 212 -4.64 -24.31 13.82
C GLU A 212 -4.60 -23.86 12.35
N LYS A 213 -5.62 -23.14 11.89
CA LYS A 213 -5.70 -22.56 10.55
C LYS A 213 -5.53 -21.05 10.64
N PRO A 214 -4.28 -20.53 10.58
CA PRO A 214 -4.04 -19.11 10.65
C PRO A 214 -4.79 -18.34 9.55
N TYR A 215 -5.62 -17.38 9.96
CA TYR A 215 -6.33 -16.51 9.04
C TYR A 215 -5.39 -15.48 8.40
N GLY A 216 -5.76 -15.04 7.20
CA GLY A 216 -4.96 -14.12 6.39
C GLY A 216 -3.98 -14.85 5.48
N ASN A 217 -3.30 -14.07 4.64
CA ASN A 217 -2.30 -14.59 3.72
C ASN A 217 -0.88 -14.39 4.26
N ASP A 218 0.03 -15.27 3.87
CA ASP A 218 1.46 -15.02 4.03
C ASP A 218 1.86 -13.91 3.06
N VAL A 219 2.14 -12.73 3.60
CA VAL A 219 2.64 -11.59 2.83
C VAL A 219 4.15 -11.56 3.04
N GLU A 220 4.89 -11.99 2.03
CA GLU A 220 6.36 -12.06 2.06
C GLU A 220 7.02 -11.03 1.15
N ALA A 221 6.25 -10.17 0.50
CA ALA A 221 6.76 -9.14 -0.37
C ALA A 221 6.32 -7.75 0.12
N VAL A 222 7.14 -6.73 -0.16
CA VAL A 222 6.86 -5.34 0.18
C VAL A 222 7.24 -4.43 -0.99
N LEU A 223 6.41 -3.43 -1.24
CA LEU A 223 6.67 -2.34 -2.18
C LEU A 223 7.19 -1.12 -1.42
N CYS A 224 8.40 -0.68 -1.76
CA CYS A 224 9.02 0.51 -1.20
C CYS A 224 9.20 1.58 -2.28
N GLY A 225 9.07 2.84 -1.89
CA GLY A 225 9.19 4.01 -2.76
C GLY A 225 10.13 5.06 -2.18
N ARG A 226 10.90 5.72 -3.05
CA ARG A 226 11.77 6.84 -2.66
C ARG A 226 12.05 7.80 -3.82
N HIS A 227 12.58 8.97 -3.50
CA HIS A 227 13.11 9.87 -4.52
C HIS A 227 14.37 9.28 -5.20
N PRO A 228 14.64 9.70 -6.45
CA PRO A 228 15.93 9.48 -7.12
C PRO A 228 17.13 10.06 -6.33
N LEU A 229 18.34 9.67 -6.75
CA LEU A 229 19.63 10.11 -6.21
C LEU A 229 19.99 11.55 -6.62
#